data_AF-A0A8T7I468-F1
#
_entry.id   AF-A0A8T7I468-F1
#
_cell.length_a   1.000
_cell.length_b   1.000
_cell.length_c   1.000
_cell.angle_alpha   90.00
_cell.angle_beta   90.00
_cell.angle_gamma   90.00
#
_symmetry.space_group_name_H-M   'P 1'
#
loop_
_entity.id
_entity.type
_entity.pdbx_description
1 polymer ?
#
loop_
_entity_poly.entity_id
_entity_poly.type
_entity_poly.pdbx_seq_one_letter_code
_entity_poly.pdbx_strand_id
1 'polypeptide(L)' 'MAKFEQRVEELLAKHPHLTKEEAIKIITEKNERKKKKRSDKAERSNAKK' A
#
# COMPACT_ATOMS: atom_id res chain seq x y z
N MET A 1 7.35 6.11 9.13
CA MET A 1 6.26 7.10 9.32
C MET A 1 6.24 8.13 8.19
N ALA A 2 7.28 8.97 8.01
CA ALA A 2 7.28 10.06 7.01
C ALA A 2 6.85 9.70 5.57
N LYS A 3 7.35 8.59 4.99
CA LYS A 3 6.99 8.18 3.61
C LYS A 3 5.52 7.76 3.44
N PHE A 4 4.85 7.39 4.52
CA PHE A 4 3.42 7.04 4.48
C PHE A 4 2.58 8.31 4.49
N GLU A 5 2.88 9.23 5.41
CA GLU A 5 2.20 10.53 5.51
C GLU A 5 2.37 11.35 4.24
N GLN A 6 3.57 11.40 3.67
CA GLN A 6 3.83 12.06 2.38
C GLN A 6 2.95 11.49 1.25
N ARG A 7 2.74 10.17 1.22
CA ARG A 7 1.86 9.54 0.22
C ARG A 7 0.38 9.83 0.47
N VAL A 8 -0.03 9.95 1.73
CA VAL A 8 -1.39 10.35 2.11
C VAL A 8 -1.63 11.78 1.66
N GLU A 9 -0.69 12.70 1.92
CA GLU A 9 -0.77 14.10 1.48
C GLU A 9 -0.78 14.23 -0.05
N GLU A 10 0.09 13.52 -0.76
CA GLU A 10 0.06 13.49 -2.23
C GLU A 10 -1.26 12.96 -2.79
N LEU A 11 -1.87 11.98 -2.12
CA LEU A 11 -3.15 11.41 -2.55
C LEU A 11 -4.29 12.40 -2.32
N LEU A 12 -4.30 13.09 -1.18
CA LEU A 12 -5.28 14.14 -0.86
C LEU A 12 -5.12 15.37 -1.76
N ALA A 13 -3.89 15.73 -2.12
CA ALA A 13 -3.63 16.83 -3.05
C ALA A 13 -4.21 16.56 -4.46
N LYS A 14 -4.20 15.29 -4.90
CA LYS A 14 -4.80 14.87 -6.19
C LYS A 14 -6.30 14.64 -6.09
N HIS A 15 -6.77 14.25 -4.91
CA HIS A 15 -8.15 13.89 -4.63
C HIS A 15 -8.65 14.65 -3.40
N PRO A 16 -8.94 15.96 -3.54
CA PRO A 16 -9.38 16.78 -2.41
C PRO A 16 -10.77 16.38 -1.87
N HIS A 17 -11.49 15.51 -2.58
CA HIS A 17 -12.75 14.91 -2.15
C HIS A 17 -12.58 13.70 -1.23
N LEU A 18 -11.39 13.09 -1.17
CA LEU A 18 -11.11 11.99 -0.25
C LEU A 18 -10.83 12.54 1.14
N THR A 19 -11.34 11.83 2.15
CA THR A 19 -10.97 12.08 3.54
C THR A 19 -9.59 11.50 3.84
N LYS A 20 -8.93 12.05 4.88
CA LYS A 20 -7.64 11.50 5.37
C LYS A 20 -7.74 10.01 5.70
N GLU A 21 -8.86 9.58 6.29
CA GLU A 21 -9.08 8.18 6.65
C GLU A 21 -9.20 7.27 5.43
N GLU A 22 -9.90 7.71 4.39
CA GLU A 22 -10.01 6.96 3.13
C GLU A 22 -8.65 6.86 2.43
N ALA A 23 -7.90 7.95 2.39
CA ALA A 23 -6.55 7.96 1.84
C ALA A 23 -5.61 6.97 2.57
N ILE A 24 -5.70 6.94 3.91
CA ILE A 24 -4.97 5.98 4.75
C ILE A 24 -5.39 4.54 4.45
N LYS A 25 -6.70 4.26 4.36
CA LYS A 25 -7.23 2.93 4.01
C LYS A 25 -6.72 2.46 2.65
N ILE A 26 -6.81 3.30 1.61
CA ILE A 26 -6.36 2.99 0.26
C ILE A 26 -4.86 2.63 0.24
N ILE A 27 -4.02 3.41 0.92
CA ILE A 27 -2.57 3.17 0.93
C ILE A 27 -2.24 1.91 1.72
N THR A 28 -2.96 1.66 2.82
CA THR A 28 -2.80 0.47 3.66
C THR A 28 -3.16 -0.80 2.89
N GLU A 29 -4.35 -0.87 2.29
CA GLU A 29 -4.77 -1.98 1.43
C GLU A 29 -3.78 -2.23 0.29
N LYS A 30 -3.32 -1.16 -0.37
CA LYS A 30 -2.33 -1.27 -1.44
C LYS A 30 -1.02 -1.89 -0.94
N ASN A 31 -0.57 -1.55 0.26
CA ASN A 31 0.64 -2.12 0.86
C ASN A 31 0.45 -3.58 1.25
N GLU A 32 -0.68 -3.94 1.85
CA GLU A 32 -1.02 -5.32 2.20
C GLU A 32 -1.10 -6.22 0.97
N ARG A 33 -1.78 -5.77 -0.08
CA ARG A 33 -1.83 -6.50 -1.37
C ARG A 33 -0.43 -6.73 -1.94
N LYS A 34 0.44 -5.72 -1.85
CA LYS A 34 1.85 -5.86 -2.28
C LYS A 34 2.63 -6.83 -1.41
N LYS A 35 2.40 -6.84 -0.08
CA LYS A 35 3.04 -7.77 0.85
C LYS A 35 2.62 -9.21 0.55
N LYS A 36 1.33 -9.46 0.37
CA LYS A 36 0.78 -10.77 -0.03
C LYS A 36 1.38 -11.25 -1.36
N LYS A 37 1.41 -10.41 -2.38
CA LYS A 37 2.03 -10.78 -3.67
C LYS A 37 3.52 -11.13 -3.55
N ARG A 38 4.24 -10.50 -2.61
CA ARG A 38 5.66 -10.82 -2.36
C ARG A 38 5.82 -12.14 -1.61
N SER A 39 4.99 -12.42 -0.61
CA SER A 39 5.01 -13.72 0.09
C SER A 39 4.69 -14.86 -0.87
N ASP A 40 3.64 -14.72 -1.68
CA ASP A 40 3.23 -15.76 -2.63
C ASP A 40 4.33 -16.04 -3.67
N LYS A 41 5.06 -14.99 -4.09
CA LYS A 41 6.22 -15.16 -4.99
C LYS A 41 7.38 -15.88 -4.31
N ALA A 42 7.68 -15.52 -3.06
CA ALA A 42 8.76 -16.14 -2.29
C ALA A 42 8.48 -17.62 -2.03
N GLU A 43 7.24 -17.95 -1.67
CA GLU A 43 6.77 -19.32 -1.48
C GLU A 43 6.90 -20.14 -2.77
N ARG A 44 6.44 -19.61 -3.91
CA ARG A 44 6.62 -20.25 -5.22
C ARG A 44 8.08 -20.43 -5.62
N SER A 45 8.98 -19.52 -5.25
CA SER A 45 10.40 -19.66 -5.55
C SER A 45 11.09 -20.69 -4.64
N ASN A 46 10.69 -20.78 -3.36
CA ASN A 46 11.23 -21.78 -2.44
C ASN A 46 10.73 -23.19 -2.80
N ALA A 47 9.47 -23.34 -3.22
CA ALA A 47 8.93 -24.63 -3.66
C ALA A 47 9.58 -25.20 -4.94
N LYS A 48 10.34 -24.37 -5.67
CA LYS A 48 11.07 -24.79 -6.90
C LYS A 48 12.55 -25.11 -6.65
N LYS A 49 13.03 -24.94 -5.43
CA LYS A 49 14.42 -25.12 -5.03
C LYS A 49 14.57 -26.43 -4.27
#